data_AF-R9KIG1-F1
#
_entry.id   AF-R9KIG1-F1
#
_cell.length_a   1.000
_cell.length_b   1.000
_cell.length_c   1.000
_cell.angle_alpha   90.00
_cell.angle_beta   90.00
_cell.angle_gamma   90.00
#
_symmetry.space_group_name_H-M   'P 1'
#
loop_
_entity.id
_entity.type
_entity.pdbx_description
1 polymer ?
#
loop_
_entity_poly.entity_id
_entity_poly.type
_entity_poly.pdbx_seq_one_letter_code
_entity_poly.pdbx_strand_id
1 'polypeptide(L)'
;MKQFILNMNAKYQRPIVELKSWHNFEALLDTGAFFPIWTADEDILELLGGRVLKRGISFGGFGGTTKGNLYQLQEIIIGDLIFPNTHIVACKDLRDVPFQLILSATMFQHLIYEIDDKNHKFNVTIPDNESNVRNLRIEDSNGRLHILCHSS
;
A
#
# COMPACT_ATOMS: atom_id res chain seq x y z
N MET A 1 18.90 -6.21 14.20
CA MET A 1 18.06 -5.91 13.03
C MET A 1 17.11 -7.07 12.81
N LYS A 2 15.85 -6.80 12.44
CA LYS A 2 14.86 -7.83 12.10
C LYS A 2 14.67 -7.90 10.58
N GLN A 3 14.49 -9.10 10.04
CA GLN A 3 14.26 -9.30 8.60
C GLN A 3 13.08 -10.22 8.37
N PHE A 4 12.36 -9.97 7.28
CA PHE A 4 11.36 -10.88 6.75
C PHE A 4 11.37 -10.87 5.22
N ILE A 5 10.84 -11.93 4.63
CA ILE A 5 10.85 -12.14 3.19
C ILE A 5 9.43 -12.48 2.74
N LEU A 6 8.95 -11.81 1.71
CA LEU A 6 7.71 -12.14 1.02
C LEU A 6 8.01 -12.80 -0.33
N ASN A 7 7.12 -13.70 -0.75
CA ASN A 7 7.20 -14.28 -2.08
C ASN A 7 6.59 -13.32 -3.09
N MET A 8 7.29 -13.09 -4.19
CA MET A 8 6.69 -12.49 -5.37
C MET A 8 6.08 -13.58 -6.24
N ASN A 9 4.94 -13.27 -6.85
CA ASN A 9 4.27 -14.19 -7.74
C ASN A 9 4.99 -14.24 -9.09
N ALA A 10 5.69 -15.35 -9.34
CA ALA A 10 6.49 -15.60 -10.53
C ALA A 10 5.69 -15.64 -11.84
N LYS A 11 4.35 -15.66 -11.79
CA LYS A 11 3.49 -15.59 -12.98
C LYS A 11 3.51 -14.20 -13.64
N TYR A 12 3.91 -13.17 -12.91
CA TYR A 12 3.89 -11.80 -13.38
C TYR A 12 5.30 -11.27 -13.59
N GLN A 13 5.48 -10.46 -14.62
CA GLN A 13 6.71 -9.69 -14.85
C GLN A 13 6.82 -8.50 -13.87
N ARG A 14 5.69 -8.05 -13.30
CA ARG A 14 5.67 -6.95 -12.33
C ARG A 14 5.96 -7.49 -10.92
N PRO A 15 6.54 -6.67 -10.02
CA PRO A 15 6.86 -7.07 -8.66
C PRO A 15 5.60 -7.17 -7.80
N ILE A 16 4.82 -8.24 -8.00
CA ILE A 16 3.59 -8.52 -7.27
C ILE A 16 3.92 -9.47 -6.12
N VAL A 17 3.70 -9.03 -4.89
CA VAL A 17 3.90 -9.83 -3.68
C VAL A 17 2.62 -10.51 -3.22
N GLU A 18 2.75 -11.73 -2.69
CA GLU A 18 1.67 -12.45 -2.03
C GLU A 18 1.59 -12.02 -0.55
N LEU A 19 0.52 -11.34 -0.17
CA LEU A 19 0.25 -10.91 1.20
C LEU A 19 -0.45 -12.02 1.99
N LYS A 20 0.24 -13.14 2.22
CA LYS A 20 -0.27 -14.26 3.05
C LYS A 20 -0.65 -13.83 4.47
N SER A 21 0.03 -12.80 4.98
CA SER A 21 -0.25 -12.17 6.27
C SER A 21 -1.57 -11.38 6.29
N TRP A 22 -2.15 -11.07 5.14
CA TRP A 22 -3.34 -10.22 5.03
C TRP A 22 -4.24 -10.68 3.89
N HIS A 23 -5.11 -11.64 4.23
CA HIS A 23 -6.15 -12.21 3.37
C HIS A 23 -5.66 -12.88 2.07
N ASN A 24 -4.36 -13.18 1.95
CA ASN A 24 -3.75 -13.76 0.75
C ASN A 24 -3.93 -12.90 -0.51
N PHE A 25 -4.04 -11.57 -0.36
CA PHE A 25 -4.12 -10.68 -1.50
C PHE A 25 -2.81 -10.61 -2.27
N GLU A 26 -2.93 -10.24 -3.54
CA GLU A 26 -1.81 -9.91 -4.40
C GLU A 26 -1.65 -8.40 -4.43
N ALA A 27 -0.41 -7.94 -4.26
CA ALA A 27 -0.12 -6.51 -4.19
C ALA A 27 1.07 -6.13 -5.06
N LEU A 28 0.89 -5.14 -5.92
CA LEU A 28 1.97 -4.54 -6.69
C LEU A 28 2.84 -3.67 -5.78
N LEU A 29 4.15 -3.90 -5.77
CA LEU A 29 5.11 -2.96 -5.21
C LEU A 29 5.34 -1.82 -6.21
N ASP A 30 4.91 -0.61 -5.87
CA ASP A 30 5.06 0.57 -6.73
C ASP A 30 5.89 1.64 -6.05
N THR A 31 7.12 1.80 -6.53
CA THR A 31 8.05 2.80 -6.02
C THR A 31 7.70 4.22 -6.45
N GLY A 32 6.84 4.39 -7.45
CA GLY A 32 6.32 5.68 -7.90
C GLY A 32 5.07 6.13 -7.15
N ALA A 33 4.42 5.26 -6.38
CA ALA A 33 3.23 5.59 -5.62
C ALA A 33 3.56 6.26 -4.28
N PHE A 34 2.76 7.27 -3.91
CA PHE A 34 2.87 7.99 -2.63
C PHE A 34 1.96 7.42 -1.52
N PHE A 35 0.87 6.76 -1.89
CA PHE A 35 -0.09 6.17 -0.97
C PHE A 35 -0.60 4.85 -1.53
N PRO A 36 -1.06 3.92 -0.66
CA PRO A 36 -1.59 2.65 -1.13
C PRO A 36 -2.90 2.85 -1.88
N ILE A 37 -3.10 2.04 -2.91
CA ILE A 37 -4.31 2.03 -3.74
C ILE A 37 -4.99 0.68 -3.61
N TRP A 38 -6.31 0.69 -3.43
CA TRP A 38 -7.16 -0.48 -3.57
C TRP A 38 -7.72 -0.54 -5.00
N THR A 39 -7.53 -1.66 -5.67
CA THR A 39 -7.87 -1.84 -7.09
C THR A 39 -9.02 -2.83 -7.30
N ALA A 40 -9.42 -3.57 -6.27
CA ALA A 40 -10.56 -4.49 -6.34
C ALA A 40 -11.88 -3.80 -6.02
N ASP A 41 -12.96 -4.59 -5.90
CA ASP A 41 -14.27 -4.07 -5.53
C ASP A 41 -14.23 -3.41 -4.14
N GLU A 42 -14.92 -2.28 -4.00
CA GLU A 42 -15.05 -1.55 -2.74
C GLU A 42 -15.84 -2.36 -1.71
N ASP A 43 -16.77 -3.22 -2.15
CA ASP A 43 -17.53 -4.09 -1.25
C ASP A 43 -16.61 -5.05 -0.47
N ILE A 44 -15.51 -5.52 -1.08
CA ILE A 44 -14.51 -6.33 -0.40
C ILE A 44 -13.80 -5.48 0.66
N LEU A 45 -13.45 -4.24 0.33
CA LEU A 45 -12.79 -3.33 1.27
C LEU A 45 -13.68 -3.01 2.48
N GLU A 46 -14.98 -2.84 2.27
CA GLU A 46 -15.97 -2.65 3.35
C GLU A 46 -16.10 -3.91 4.23
N LEU A 47 -16.11 -5.11 3.64
CA LEU A 47 -16.11 -6.39 4.38
C LEU A 47 -14.85 -6.58 5.24
N LEU A 48 -13.72 -6.01 4.84
CA LEU A 48 -12.48 -5.97 5.63
C LEU A 48 -12.53 -4.93 6.77
N GLY A 49 -13.67 -4.29 7.00
CA GLY A 49 -13.84 -3.23 8.00
C GLY A 49 -13.42 -1.85 7.50
N GLY A 50 -13.29 -1.66 6.19
CA GLY A 50 -12.99 -0.38 5.58
C GLY A 50 -14.11 0.64 5.81
N ARG A 51 -13.77 1.76 6.46
CA ARG A 51 -14.68 2.89 6.65
C ARG A 51 -14.43 3.96 5.61
N VAL A 52 -15.46 4.31 4.84
CA VAL A 52 -15.40 5.45 3.91
C VAL A 52 -15.16 6.74 4.71
N LEU A 53 -14.12 7.48 4.37
CA LEU A 53 -13.84 8.81 4.93
C LEU A 53 -14.32 9.92 3.99
N LYS A 54 -14.07 9.77 2.68
CA LYS A 54 -14.43 10.78 1.67
C LYS A 54 -14.61 10.13 0.31
N ARG A 55 -15.66 10.50 -0.42
CA ARG A 55 -15.92 9.99 -1.77
C ARG A 55 -15.44 10.97 -2.84
N GLY A 56 -15.04 10.45 -3.99
CA GLY A 56 -14.71 11.23 -5.19
C GLY A 56 -13.49 12.16 -5.03
N ILE A 57 -12.50 11.76 -4.24
CA ILE A 57 -11.23 12.50 -4.14
C ILE A 57 -10.48 12.42 -5.46
N SER A 58 -9.94 13.55 -5.92
CA SER A 58 -9.07 13.59 -7.09
C SER A 58 -7.63 13.32 -6.69
N PHE A 59 -6.95 12.49 -7.47
CA PHE A 59 -5.51 12.25 -7.31
C PHE A 59 -4.84 12.04 -8.67
N GLY A 60 -3.53 12.35 -8.72
CA GLY A 60 -2.76 12.33 -9.95
C GLY A 60 -1.79 11.15 -10.02
N GLY A 61 -1.40 10.81 -11.25
CA GLY A 61 -0.35 9.85 -11.56
C GLY A 61 0.12 10.01 -13.00
N PHE A 62 0.96 9.09 -13.46
CA PHE A 62 1.30 9.02 -14.89
C PHE A 62 0.03 8.78 -15.71
N GLY A 63 -0.25 9.67 -16.66
CA GLY A 63 -1.46 9.61 -17.50
C GLY A 63 -2.58 10.57 -17.10
N GLY A 64 -2.45 11.33 -16.01
CA GLY A 64 -3.35 12.42 -15.67
C GLY A 64 -3.93 12.34 -14.26
N THR A 65 -5.15 12.84 -14.09
CA THR A 65 -5.89 12.84 -12.82
C THR A 65 -7.05 11.85 -12.90
N THR A 66 -7.22 11.05 -11.87
CA THR A 66 -8.36 10.14 -11.68
C THR A 66 -9.09 10.47 -10.37
N LYS A 67 -10.21 9.79 -10.12
CA LYS A 67 -11.00 9.90 -8.90
C LYS A 67 -11.09 8.57 -8.18
N GLY A 68 -11.07 8.62 -6.86
CA GLY A 68 -11.25 7.46 -5.99
C GLY A 68 -12.00 7.81 -4.72
N ASN A 69 -12.30 6.78 -3.94
CA ASN A 69 -12.90 6.92 -2.62
C ASN A 69 -11.83 6.66 -1.57
N LEU A 70 -11.71 7.55 -0.60
CA LEU A 70 -10.80 7.41 0.53
C LEU A 70 -11.46 6.55 1.60
N TYR A 71 -10.78 5.49 1.98
CA TYR A 71 -11.14 4.61 3.09
C TYR A 71 -10.09 4.65 4.19
N GLN A 72 -10.51 4.26 5.38
CA GLN A 72 -9.63 3.90 6.49
C GLN A 72 -9.90 2.45 6.87
N LEU A 73 -8.83 1.66 6.92
CA LEU A 73 -8.82 0.30 7.44
C LEU A 73 -8.30 0.29 8.87
N GLN A 74 -8.77 -0.68 9.67
CA GLN A 74 -8.25 -0.87 11.02
C GLN A 74 -6.77 -1.22 11.00
N GLU A 75 -6.35 -2.12 10.10
CA GLU A 75 -4.96 -2.46 9.87
C GLU A 75 -4.71 -3.08 8.49
N ILE A 76 -3.47 -2.95 8.01
CA ILE A 76 -2.91 -3.74 6.90
C ILE A 76 -1.67 -4.46 7.43
N ILE A 77 -1.51 -5.74 7.12
CA ILE A 77 -0.36 -6.55 7.58
C ILE A 77 0.48 -6.98 6.38
N ILE A 78 1.75 -6.59 6.34
CA ILE A 78 2.68 -6.91 5.24
C ILE A 78 3.88 -7.66 5.83
N GLY A 79 3.83 -8.99 5.76
CA GLY A 79 4.79 -9.84 6.46
C GLY A 79 4.74 -9.56 7.96
N ASP A 80 5.84 -9.04 8.50
CA ASP A 80 5.98 -8.71 9.92
C ASP A 80 5.63 -7.24 10.25
N LEU A 81 5.28 -6.44 9.24
CA LEU A 81 4.87 -5.05 9.40
C LEU A 81 3.37 -4.94 9.65
N ILE A 82 3.00 -4.11 10.62
CA ILE A 82 1.60 -3.82 10.96
C ILE A 82 1.36 -2.33 10.75
N PHE A 83 0.39 -2.00 9.90
CA PHE A 83 0.01 -0.63 9.58
C PHE A 83 -1.39 -0.33 10.13
N PRO A 84 -1.51 0.17 11.37
CA PRO A 84 -2.81 0.49 11.96
C PRO A 84 -3.42 1.76 11.36
N ASN A 85 -4.76 1.84 11.36
CA ASN A 85 -5.54 3.00 10.92
C ASN A 85 -5.15 3.52 9.52
N THR A 86 -4.87 2.59 8.60
CA THR A 86 -4.29 2.89 7.29
C THR A 86 -5.31 3.55 6.38
N HIS A 87 -4.92 4.67 5.79
CA HIS A 87 -5.68 5.34 4.75
C HIS A 87 -5.32 4.73 3.39
N ILE A 88 -6.34 4.36 2.62
CA ILE A 88 -6.20 3.74 1.31
C ILE A 88 -7.22 4.35 0.34
N VAL A 89 -6.82 4.52 -0.92
CA VAL A 89 -7.72 5.05 -1.96
C VAL A 89 -8.21 3.91 -2.83
N ALA A 90 -9.52 3.69 -2.86
CA ALA A 90 -10.14 2.76 -3.80
C ALA A 90 -10.35 3.44 -5.15
N CYS A 91 -9.78 2.86 -6.21
CA CYS A 91 -9.81 3.40 -7.56
C CYS A 91 -10.50 2.44 -8.53
N LYS A 92 -11.65 2.85 -9.08
CA LYS A 92 -12.44 2.02 -10.01
C LYS A 92 -11.82 1.86 -11.39
N ASP A 93 -10.92 2.76 -11.77
CA ASP A 93 -10.26 2.75 -13.08
C ASP A 93 -9.19 1.65 -13.20
N LEU A 94 -8.84 1.00 -12.08
CA LEU A 94 -7.80 -0.03 -12.01
C LEU A 94 -8.37 -1.44 -11.78
N ARG A 95 -9.66 -1.68 -12.00
CA ARG A 95 -10.32 -2.96 -11.69
C ARG A 95 -9.87 -4.15 -12.54
N ASP A 96 -9.23 -3.91 -13.69
CA ASP A 96 -8.78 -4.96 -14.61
C ASP A 96 -7.33 -5.42 -14.37
N VAL A 97 -6.70 -4.98 -13.28
CA VAL A 97 -5.34 -5.40 -12.91
C VAL A 97 -5.39 -6.69 -12.06
N PRO A 98 -4.36 -7.56 -12.17
CA PRO A 98 -4.39 -8.87 -11.50
C PRO A 98 -4.01 -8.82 -10.01
N PHE A 99 -4.07 -7.66 -9.37
CA PHE A 99 -3.73 -7.47 -7.96
C PHE A 99 -4.80 -6.61 -7.30
N GLN A 100 -4.97 -6.74 -5.98
CA GLN A 100 -5.99 -6.00 -5.22
C GLN A 100 -5.42 -4.73 -4.58
N LEU A 101 -4.08 -4.64 -4.48
CA LEU A 101 -3.40 -3.51 -3.87
C LEU A 101 -2.22 -3.02 -4.69
N ILE A 102 -1.98 -1.73 -4.58
CA ILE A 102 -0.69 -1.12 -4.87
C ILE A 102 -0.11 -0.68 -3.54
N LEU A 103 1.08 -1.17 -3.20
CA LEU A 103 1.84 -0.77 -2.01
C LEU A 103 2.79 0.36 -2.41
N SER A 104 2.67 1.50 -1.75
CA SER A 104 3.53 2.64 -1.99
C SER A 104 4.89 2.49 -1.32
N ALA A 105 5.95 3.04 -1.94
CA ALA A 105 7.28 3.11 -1.32
C ALA A 105 7.26 3.81 0.04
N THR A 106 6.35 4.76 0.26
CA THR A 106 6.18 5.47 1.53
C THR A 106 5.81 4.55 2.69
N MET A 107 5.17 3.40 2.45
CA MET A 107 4.92 2.39 3.49
C MET A 107 6.21 1.80 4.06
N PHE A 108 7.29 1.81 3.27
CA PHE A 108 8.59 1.24 3.62
C PHE A 108 9.65 2.32 3.92
N GLN A 109 9.25 3.58 4.13
CA GLN A 109 10.16 4.67 4.49
C GLN A 109 10.99 4.28 5.73
N HIS A 110 12.28 4.63 5.75
CA HIS A 110 13.26 4.27 6.79
C HIS A 110 13.55 2.77 6.98
N LEU A 111 12.94 1.90 6.18
CA LEU A 111 13.32 0.49 6.07
C LEU A 111 14.36 0.31 4.95
N ILE A 112 15.05 -0.82 4.98
CA ILE A 112 15.86 -1.27 3.85
C ILE A 112 15.05 -2.37 3.17
N TYR A 113 14.69 -2.17 1.91
CA TYR A 113 13.95 -3.17 1.14
C TYR A 113 14.59 -3.42 -0.22
N GLU A 114 14.43 -4.64 -0.73
CA GLU A 114 14.96 -5.10 -2.00
C GLU A 114 13.89 -5.89 -2.75
N ILE A 115 13.73 -5.57 -4.03
CA ILE A 115 12.94 -6.36 -4.98
C ILE A 115 13.93 -7.25 -5.74
N ASP A 116 14.00 -8.51 -5.34
CA ASP A 116 14.81 -9.53 -5.99
C ASP A 116 13.97 -10.24 -7.06
N ASP A 117 13.94 -9.64 -8.24
CA ASP A 117 13.22 -10.17 -9.41
C ASP A 117 13.72 -11.56 -9.82
N LYS A 118 15.03 -11.81 -9.69
CA LYS A 118 15.67 -13.07 -10.10
C LYS A 118 15.19 -14.26 -9.27
N ASN A 119 15.07 -14.08 -7.96
CA ASN A 119 14.64 -15.15 -7.04
C ASN A 119 13.15 -15.04 -6.65
N HIS A 120 12.43 -14.08 -7.24
CA HIS A 120 11.04 -13.76 -6.92
C HIS A 120 10.81 -13.53 -5.41
N LYS A 121 11.65 -12.68 -4.80
CA LYS A 121 11.56 -12.31 -3.39
C LYS A 121 11.44 -10.81 -3.19
N PHE A 122 10.70 -10.43 -2.17
CA PHE A 122 10.74 -9.09 -1.61
C PHE A 122 11.33 -9.17 -0.20
N ASN A 123 12.53 -8.66 -0.03
CA ASN A 123 13.28 -8.70 1.21
C ASN A 123 13.10 -7.37 1.95
N VAL A 124 12.75 -7.43 3.23
CA VAL A 124 12.62 -6.23 4.07
C VAL A 124 13.43 -6.40 5.35
N THR A 125 14.26 -5.41 5.63
CA THR A 125 15.00 -5.27 6.88
C THR A 125 14.47 -4.08 7.66
N ILE A 126 14.17 -4.33 8.93
CA ILE A 126 13.79 -3.34 9.93
C ILE A 126 15.03 -3.07 10.79
N PRO A 127 15.65 -1.88 10.67
CA PRO A 127 16.72 -1.44 11.55
C PRO A 127 16.32 -1.49 13.03
N ASP A 128 17.28 -1.65 13.95
CA ASP A 128 16.97 -1.82 15.39
C ASP A 128 16.34 -0.57 16.04
N ASN A 129 16.51 0.59 15.42
CA ASN A 129 15.90 1.85 15.84
C ASN A 129 14.52 2.10 15.20
N GLU A 130 14.02 1.17 14.39
CA GLU A 130 12.74 1.27 13.69
C GLU A 130 11.73 0.26 14.25
N SER A 131 10.45 0.66 14.27
CA SER A 131 9.35 -0.20 14.71
C SER A 131 8.77 -1.00 13.54
N ASN A 132 8.32 -2.23 13.83
CA ASN A 132 7.53 -3.03 12.89
C ASN A 132 6.04 -2.62 12.87
N VAL A 133 5.54 -1.95 13.91
CA VAL A 133 4.25 -1.26 13.88
C VAL A 133 4.47 0.16 13.36
N ARG A 134 3.87 0.49 12.22
CA ARG A 134 4.18 1.72 11.45
C ARG A 134 2.90 2.47 11.11
N ASN A 135 2.82 3.74 11.49
CA ASN A 135 1.77 4.62 11.00
C ASN A 135 2.19 5.15 9.63
N LEU A 136 1.36 4.96 8.60
CA LEU A 136 1.61 5.57 7.30
C LEU A 136 1.55 7.09 7.44
N ARG A 137 2.70 7.74 7.35
CA ARG A 137 2.83 9.20 7.31
C ARG A 137 3.13 9.61 5.87
N ILE A 138 2.29 10.47 5.33
CA ILE A 138 2.56 11.13 4.06
C ILE A 138 2.79 12.58 4.43
N GLU A 139 3.99 13.09 4.16
CA GLU A 139 4.38 14.46 4.47
C GLU A 139 4.77 15.17 3.16
N ASP A 140 4.42 16.45 3.01
CA ASP A 140 4.93 17.27 1.91
C ASP A 140 6.39 17.67 2.14
N SER A 141 6.98 18.37 1.16
CA SER A 141 8.35 18.90 1.25
C SER A 141 8.56 19.92 2.38
N ASN A 142 7.48 20.41 3.00
CA ASN A 142 7.51 21.32 4.15
C ASN A 142 7.23 20.59 5.49
N GLY A 143 7.14 19.26 5.48
CA GLY A 143 6.81 18.44 6.65
C GLY A 143 5.33 18.50 7.05
N ARG A 144 4.44 19.00 6.20
CA ARG A 144 3.00 18.96 6.47
C ARG A 144 2.46 17.57 6.20
N LEU A 145 1.88 16.97 7.22
CA LEU A 145 1.21 15.68 7.13
C LEU A 145 0.01 15.77 6.17
N HIS A 146 0.15 15.24 4.96
CA HIS A 146 -0.96 14.87 4.10
C HIS A 146 -1.62 13.61 4.66
N ILE A 147 -2.35 13.75 5.75
CA ILE A 147 -3.54 12.91 5.87
C ILE A 147 -4.40 13.34 4.68
N LEU A 148 -4.84 12.40 3.84
CA LEU A 148 -5.71 12.62 2.66
C LEU A 148 -7.05 13.33 3.00
N CYS A 149 -7.19 13.87 4.21
CA CYS A 149 -8.31 14.57 4.82
C CYS A 149 -8.23 16.11 4.76
N HIS A 150 -7.20 16.73 4.19
CA HIS A 150 -7.25 18.19 3.96
C HIS A 150 -7.96 18.52 2.65
N SER A 151 -9.29 18.59 2.76
CA SER A 151 -10.12 19.41 1.90
C SER A 151 -10.06 20.85 2.42
N SER A 152 -9.63 21.78 1.58
CA SER A 152 -10.27 23.09 1.51
C SER A 152 -11.49 23.01 0.61
#